data_AF-A0A0F9GH58-F1
#
_entry.id   AF-A0A0F9GH58-F1
#
_cell.length_a   1.000
_cell.length_b   1.000
_cell.length_c   1.000
_cell.angle_alpha   90.00
_cell.angle_beta   90.00
_cell.angle_gamma   90.00
#
_symmetry.space_group_name_H-M   'P 1'
#
loop_
_entity.id
_entity.type
_entity.pdbx_description
1 polymer ?
#
loop_
_entity_poly.entity_id
_entity_poly.type
_entity_poly.pdbx_seq_one_letter_code
_entity_poly.pdbx_strand_id
1 'polypeptide(L)'
;MAGGPFLPSSAFPIGTSGEVFPNVHSGDGAGTAVEEEGLGVANATDLTANRSWSLRFQMPTTLPTGTATLRVFALADIVAGDLSVEPLWRSFAMDEDPSNTALLTEGPDPDSRTGGDGADGDNSTFGWATGDDDMYIEARWTLNADTVVAGEVIVMELRIVDADTDVAAVTTLFPSIIFV
;
A
#
# COMPACT_ATOMS: atom_id res chain seq x y z
N MET A 1 25.44 -2.66 -3.73
CA MET A 1 24.83 -3.57 -2.73
C MET A 1 23.48 -3.98 -3.27
N ALA A 2 23.15 -5.26 -3.30
CA ALA A 2 21.84 -5.72 -3.73
C ALA A 2 20.84 -5.39 -2.61
N GLY A 3 20.29 -4.17 -2.65
CA GLY A 3 19.23 -3.76 -1.74
C GLY A 3 17.92 -4.35 -2.25
N GLY A 4 17.55 -5.51 -1.72
CA GLY A 4 16.21 -6.03 -1.91
C GLY A 4 15.15 -5.06 -1.36
N PRO A 5 13.86 -5.34 -1.57
CA PRO A 5 12.80 -4.51 -1.00
C PRO A 5 12.93 -4.40 0.52
N PHE A 6 12.76 -3.18 1.03
CA PHE A 6 12.63 -2.92 2.46
C PHE A 6 11.17 -3.11 2.85
N LEU A 7 10.91 -4.16 3.61
CA LEU A 7 9.59 -4.43 4.18
C LEU A 7 9.35 -3.55 5.41
N PRO A 8 8.09 -3.23 5.73
CA PRO A 8 7.78 -2.50 6.95
C PRO A 8 8.21 -3.32 8.18
N SER A 9 8.96 -2.68 9.08
CA SER A 9 9.33 -3.22 10.39
C SER A 9 8.16 -3.32 11.37
N SER A 10 7.08 -2.56 11.10
CA SER A 10 5.82 -2.60 11.83
C SER A 10 4.71 -2.16 10.90
N ALA A 11 3.56 -2.81 11.02
CA ALA A 11 2.39 -2.55 10.20
C ALA A 11 1.12 -2.81 11.04
N PHE A 12 0.25 -1.81 11.20
CA PHE A 12 -0.97 -1.97 12.00
C PHE A 12 -2.11 -1.04 11.52
N PRO A 13 -3.35 -1.53 11.46
CA PRO A 13 -4.49 -0.72 11.06
C PRO A 13 -4.74 0.40 12.09
N ILE A 14 -5.13 1.58 11.59
CA ILE A 14 -5.58 2.70 12.41
C ILE A 14 -7.10 2.78 12.28
N GLY A 15 -7.79 2.63 13.42
CA GLY A 15 -9.26 2.65 13.50
C GLY A 15 -9.80 1.48 14.32
N THR A 16 -11.06 1.56 14.75
CA THR A 16 -11.67 0.59 15.67
C THR A 16 -12.74 -0.30 15.01
N SER A 17 -12.96 -0.16 13.71
CA SER A 17 -14.17 -0.65 13.03
C SER A 17 -13.93 -1.88 12.16
N GLY A 18 -12.71 -2.41 12.10
CA GLY A 18 -12.41 -3.72 11.53
C GLY A 18 -12.47 -3.79 9.99
N GLU A 19 -12.71 -2.68 9.30
CA GLU A 19 -12.70 -2.65 7.82
C GLU A 19 -11.31 -2.81 7.23
N VAL A 20 -10.28 -2.67 8.06
CA VAL A 20 -8.89 -2.89 7.69
C VAL A 20 -8.25 -3.77 8.75
N PHE A 21 -7.64 -4.88 8.34
CA PHE A 21 -7.18 -5.93 9.26
C PHE A 21 -5.98 -6.70 8.71
N PRO A 22 -5.14 -7.32 9.56
CA PRO A 22 -4.14 -8.27 9.10
C PRO A 22 -4.83 -9.43 8.37
N ASN A 23 -4.44 -9.68 7.13
CA ASN A 23 -5.07 -10.68 6.28
C ASN A 23 -4.04 -11.61 5.65
N VAL A 24 -4.51 -12.81 5.34
CA VAL A 24 -3.80 -13.76 4.51
C VAL A 24 -4.65 -13.94 3.28
N HIS A 25 -4.09 -13.63 2.11
CA HIS A 25 -4.81 -13.78 0.87
C HIS A 25 -5.13 -15.25 0.62
N SER A 26 -6.39 -15.53 0.33
CA SER A 26 -6.87 -16.83 -0.13
C SER A 26 -7.78 -16.58 -1.33
N GLY A 27 -7.34 -16.99 -2.51
CA GLY A 27 -8.16 -16.92 -3.73
C GLY A 27 -9.28 -17.95 -3.76
N ASP A 28 -10.15 -17.89 -4.76
CA ASP A 28 -11.22 -18.86 -4.98
C ASP A 28 -10.72 -20.10 -5.77
N GLY A 29 -11.15 -21.30 -5.36
CA GLY A 29 -10.90 -22.56 -6.08
C GLY A 29 -10.28 -23.71 -5.28
N ALA A 30 -10.21 -24.91 -5.89
CA ALA A 30 -9.79 -26.15 -5.23
C ALA A 30 -8.28 -26.25 -4.89
N GLY A 31 -7.53 -25.16 -5.10
CA GLY A 31 -6.10 -25.06 -4.91
C GLY A 31 -5.68 -23.83 -4.10
N THR A 32 -6.51 -23.38 -3.15
CA THR A 32 -6.29 -22.24 -2.24
C THR A 32 -5.01 -22.38 -1.41
N ALA A 33 -3.85 -22.33 -2.04
CA ALA A 33 -2.61 -22.08 -1.32
C ALA A 33 -2.75 -20.69 -0.72
N VAL A 34 -2.54 -20.59 0.58
CA VAL A 34 -2.30 -19.31 1.23
C VAL A 34 -1.05 -18.73 0.59
N GLU A 35 -1.20 -17.65 -0.16
CA GLU A 35 -0.11 -17.14 -1.00
C GLU A 35 0.67 -16.04 -0.30
N GLU A 36 -0.02 -15.08 0.32
CA GLU A 36 0.62 -13.86 0.82
C GLU A 36 -0.05 -13.30 2.08
N GLU A 37 0.77 -12.76 3.00
CA GLU A 37 0.32 -12.05 4.20
C GLU A 37 0.41 -10.54 3.98
N GLY A 38 -0.65 -9.81 4.29
CA GLY A 38 -0.69 -8.37 4.09
C GLY A 38 -1.84 -7.70 4.83
N LEU A 39 -2.26 -6.55 4.33
CA LEU A 39 -3.42 -5.84 4.85
C LEU A 39 -4.67 -6.22 4.08
N GLY A 40 -5.64 -6.81 4.76
CA GLY A 40 -7.01 -6.95 4.30
C GLY A 40 -7.72 -5.60 4.35
N VAL A 41 -8.31 -5.21 3.23
CA VAL A 41 -9.30 -4.15 3.13
C VAL A 41 -10.64 -4.85 2.91
N ALA A 42 -11.59 -4.63 3.82
CA ALA A 42 -12.95 -5.13 3.69
C ALA A 42 -13.58 -4.58 2.40
N ASN A 43 -14.60 -5.27 1.90
CA ASN A 43 -15.27 -4.83 0.68
C ASN A 43 -15.84 -3.41 0.83
N ALA A 44 -16.15 -2.79 -0.30
CA ALA A 44 -16.67 -1.43 -0.38
C ALA A 44 -18.01 -1.21 0.34
N THR A 45 -18.80 -2.26 0.61
CA THR A 45 -20.04 -2.09 1.40
C THR A 45 -19.78 -1.99 2.90
N ASP A 46 -18.63 -2.50 3.35
CA ASP A 46 -18.20 -2.46 4.75
C ASP A 46 -17.31 -1.23 5.03
N LEU A 47 -16.57 -0.73 4.02
CA LEU A 47 -15.84 0.54 4.11
C LEU A 47 -16.86 1.70 4.13
N THR A 48 -16.91 2.45 5.23
CA THR A 48 -17.90 3.53 5.45
C THR A 48 -17.27 4.90 5.72
N ALA A 49 -15.95 4.95 5.65
CA ALA A 49 -15.13 6.15 5.75
C ALA A 49 -13.68 5.76 5.45
N ASN A 50 -12.83 6.75 5.13
CA ASN A 50 -11.40 6.51 4.93
C ASN A 50 -10.79 5.74 6.11
N ARG A 51 -9.88 4.83 5.79
CA ARG A 51 -9.13 4.03 6.76
C ARG A 51 -7.65 4.14 6.48
N SER A 52 -6.83 4.03 7.51
CA SER A 52 -5.38 4.12 7.36
C SER A 52 -4.72 2.85 7.85
N TRP A 53 -3.66 2.45 7.16
CA TRP A 53 -2.72 1.45 7.64
C TRP A 53 -1.38 2.12 7.95
N SER A 54 -0.99 2.08 9.21
CA SER A 54 0.29 2.65 9.64
C SER A 54 1.42 1.66 9.37
N LEU A 55 2.46 2.14 8.70
CA LEU A 55 3.67 1.42 8.33
C LEU A 55 4.88 2.14 8.89
N ARG A 56 5.87 1.36 9.34
CA ARG A 56 7.16 1.90 9.76
C ARG A 56 8.29 1.17 9.05
N PHE A 57 9.17 1.91 8.38
CA PHE A 57 10.37 1.36 7.76
C PHE A 57 11.61 1.87 8.51
N GLN A 58 12.55 0.97 8.80
CA GLN A 58 13.85 1.34 9.35
C GLN A 58 14.87 1.31 8.22
N MET A 59 15.32 2.49 7.79
CA MET A 59 16.25 2.59 6.68
C MET A 59 17.67 2.23 7.11
N PRO A 60 18.45 1.52 6.28
CA PRO A 60 19.84 1.19 6.63
C PRO A 60 20.70 2.45 6.68
N THR A 61 21.82 2.38 7.40
CA THR A 61 22.82 3.46 7.49
C THR A 61 23.56 3.72 6.17
N THR A 62 23.32 2.89 5.15
CA THR A 62 23.74 3.15 3.77
C THR A 62 22.63 2.71 2.84
N LEU A 63 22.03 3.67 2.14
CA LEU A 63 20.98 3.39 1.17
C LEU A 63 21.54 2.74 -0.10
N PRO A 64 20.78 1.85 -0.75
CA PRO A 64 21.03 1.50 -2.14
C PRO A 64 21.01 2.76 -3.02
N THR A 65 21.70 2.70 -4.16
CA THR A 65 21.61 3.75 -5.18
C THR A 65 20.26 3.70 -5.86
N GLY A 66 19.75 4.85 -6.30
CA GLY A 66 18.47 4.96 -6.99
C GLY A 66 17.53 5.89 -6.24
N THR A 67 16.31 6.00 -6.74
CA THR A 67 15.26 6.83 -6.13
C THR A 67 14.40 5.96 -5.23
N ALA A 68 14.18 6.40 -3.99
CA ALA A 68 13.32 5.70 -3.07
C ALA A 68 11.88 5.71 -3.60
N THR A 69 11.30 4.51 -3.74
CA THR A 69 9.99 4.31 -4.34
C THR A 69 9.19 3.38 -3.45
N LEU A 70 8.01 3.81 -3.00
CA LEU A 70 7.02 2.92 -2.44
C LEU A 70 6.47 2.06 -3.56
N ARG A 71 6.55 0.74 -3.39
CA ARG A 71 5.92 -0.25 -4.24
C ARG A 71 4.87 -0.99 -3.42
N VAL A 72 3.65 -1.01 -3.91
CA VAL A 72 2.54 -1.75 -3.32
C VAL A 72 2.05 -2.77 -4.33
N PHE A 73 2.00 -4.03 -3.93
CA PHE A 73 1.24 -5.04 -4.63
C PHE A 73 -0.14 -5.19 -4.02
N ALA A 74 -1.13 -5.50 -4.86
CA ALA A 74 -2.49 -5.80 -4.44
C ALA A 74 -2.98 -7.10 -5.09
N LEU A 75 -3.77 -7.87 -4.33
CA LEU A 75 -4.54 -9.03 -4.77
C LEU A 75 -5.98 -8.89 -4.29
N ALA A 76 -6.93 -9.30 -5.12
CA ALA A 76 -8.33 -9.41 -4.74
C ALA A 76 -8.93 -10.70 -5.32
N ASP A 77 -9.74 -11.38 -4.50
CA ASP A 77 -10.59 -12.48 -4.95
C ASP A 77 -11.91 -11.88 -5.46
N ILE A 78 -11.87 -11.27 -6.64
CA ILE A 78 -12.96 -10.44 -7.15
C ILE A 78 -13.21 -10.59 -8.65
N VAL A 79 -14.49 -10.49 -9.00
CA VAL A 79 -14.95 -10.31 -10.37
C VAL A 79 -14.49 -8.96 -10.95
N ALA A 80 -14.79 -7.80 -10.36
CA ALA A 80 -14.29 -6.49 -10.82
C ALA A 80 -14.43 -5.41 -9.73
N GLY A 81 -13.61 -4.35 -9.80
CA GLY A 81 -13.74 -3.17 -8.95
C GLY A 81 -12.42 -2.40 -8.78
N ASP A 82 -12.51 -1.26 -8.12
CA ASP A 82 -11.47 -0.26 -7.92
C ASP A 82 -11.16 -0.06 -6.44
N LEU A 83 -9.87 -0.04 -6.10
CA LEU A 83 -9.34 0.32 -4.79
C LEU A 83 -8.46 1.56 -4.91
N SER A 84 -8.77 2.60 -4.16
CA SER A 84 -7.95 3.82 -4.11
C SER A 84 -7.14 3.90 -2.82
N VAL A 85 -5.83 4.13 -2.96
CA VAL A 85 -4.84 4.19 -1.89
C VAL A 85 -3.99 5.43 -2.05
N GLU A 86 -3.99 6.28 -1.04
CA GLU A 86 -3.17 7.49 -0.94
C GLU A 86 -2.04 7.25 0.07
N PRO A 87 -0.77 7.17 -0.36
CA PRO A 87 0.36 7.14 0.56
C PRO A 87 0.63 8.52 1.17
N LEU A 88 0.76 8.55 2.49
CA LEU A 88 1.24 9.71 3.22
C LEU A 88 2.43 9.31 4.08
N TRP A 89 3.51 10.09 4.10
CA TRP A 89 4.72 9.69 4.81
C TRP A 89 5.55 10.86 5.28
N ARG A 90 6.57 10.54 6.09
CA ARG A 90 7.59 11.45 6.60
C ARG A 90 8.80 10.64 7.07
N SER A 91 9.98 11.25 7.03
CA SER A 91 11.20 10.66 7.57
C SER A 91 11.60 11.29 8.91
N PHE A 92 12.27 10.53 9.76
CA PHE A 92 12.75 10.98 11.06
C PHE A 92 14.17 10.53 11.34
N ALA A 93 15.00 11.49 11.74
CA ALA A 93 16.28 11.19 12.34
C ALA A 93 16.10 10.43 13.67
N MET A 94 17.11 9.66 14.05
CA MET A 94 17.20 9.19 15.43
C MET A 94 17.31 10.42 16.35
N ASP A 95 16.64 10.37 17.49
CA ASP A 95 16.50 11.47 18.47
C ASP A 95 15.57 12.64 18.05
N GLU A 96 14.84 12.53 16.94
CA GLU A 96 13.74 13.44 16.61
C GLU A 96 12.40 13.03 17.25
N ASP A 97 11.58 14.02 17.59
CA ASP A 97 10.23 13.80 18.12
C ASP A 97 9.19 13.76 16.99
N PRO A 98 8.51 12.62 16.75
CA PRO A 98 7.51 12.49 15.71
C PRO A 98 6.15 13.11 16.04
N SER A 99 5.96 13.72 17.21
CA SER A 99 4.63 14.13 17.71
C SER A 99 4.00 15.32 16.97
N ASN A 100 4.79 16.21 16.37
CA ASN A 100 4.28 17.48 15.80
C ASN A 100 4.46 17.64 14.28
N THR A 101 5.02 16.64 13.61
CA THR A 101 5.25 16.71 12.16
C THR A 101 4.02 16.22 11.40
N ALA A 102 3.53 16.94 10.40
CA ALA A 102 2.45 16.42 9.55
C ALA A 102 2.99 15.35 8.58
N LEU A 103 2.15 14.37 8.21
CA LEU A 103 2.48 13.49 7.08
C LEU A 103 2.35 14.27 5.77
N LEU A 104 3.26 14.03 4.85
CA LEU A 104 3.25 14.60 3.50
C LEU A 104 2.59 13.60 2.55
N THR A 105 1.68 14.08 1.70
CA THR A 105 0.93 13.21 0.76
C THR A 105 1.68 13.06 -0.55
N GLU A 106 1.72 11.84 -1.08
CA GLU A 106 2.10 11.56 -2.47
C GLU A 106 0.88 11.59 -3.42
N GLY A 107 -0.34 11.53 -2.88
CA GLY A 107 -1.58 11.46 -3.67
C GLY A 107 -1.99 10.03 -4.07
N PRO A 108 -3.23 9.84 -4.55
CA PRO A 108 -3.76 8.53 -4.95
C PRO A 108 -3.20 8.02 -6.29
N ASP A 109 -2.56 8.89 -7.07
CA ASP A 109 -2.07 8.61 -8.42
C ASP A 109 -0.62 8.07 -8.39
N PRO A 110 -0.38 6.77 -8.62
CA PRO A 110 0.97 6.24 -8.69
C PRO A 110 1.72 6.74 -9.93
N ASP A 111 3.04 6.93 -9.82
CA ASP A 111 3.92 7.24 -10.96
C ASP A 111 3.93 6.13 -12.01
N SER A 112 3.66 4.89 -11.61
CA SER A 112 3.47 3.78 -12.53
C SER A 112 2.58 2.69 -11.94
N ARG A 113 1.71 2.12 -12.79
CA ARG A 113 0.92 0.92 -12.53
C ARG A 113 1.33 -0.19 -13.48
N THR A 114 1.37 -1.44 -13.02
CA THR A 114 1.54 -2.63 -13.86
C THR A 114 0.42 -3.61 -13.54
N GLY A 115 -0.31 -4.04 -14.57
CA GLY A 115 -1.52 -4.85 -14.42
C GLY A 115 -2.79 -3.99 -14.23
N GLY A 116 -3.89 -4.69 -13.96
CA GLY A 116 -5.22 -4.12 -13.81
C GLY A 116 -5.95 -3.87 -15.14
N ASP A 117 -7.16 -3.33 -15.01
CA ASP A 117 -8.16 -3.13 -16.07
C ASP A 117 -7.83 -2.07 -17.16
N GLY A 118 -6.72 -1.34 -16.99
CA GLY A 118 -6.25 -0.32 -17.92
C GLY A 118 -7.04 0.99 -17.92
N ALA A 119 -7.95 1.20 -16.97
CA ALA A 119 -8.68 2.45 -16.79
C ALA A 119 -7.83 3.48 -16.02
N ASP A 120 -6.77 4.01 -16.63
CA ASP A 120 -5.89 5.04 -16.06
C ASP A 120 -6.56 6.43 -15.90
N GLY A 121 -7.89 6.50 -16.08
CA GLY A 121 -8.68 7.73 -16.02
C GLY A 121 -9.52 7.89 -14.75
N ASP A 122 -9.65 6.82 -13.96
CA ASP A 122 -10.35 6.84 -12.69
C ASP A 122 -9.30 7.05 -11.58
N ASN A 123 -9.68 7.79 -10.52
CA ASN A 123 -8.83 8.16 -9.38
C ASN A 123 -8.49 6.95 -8.48
N SER A 124 -8.58 5.73 -9.04
CA SER A 124 -8.33 4.45 -8.39
C SER A 124 -6.87 4.04 -8.57
N THR A 125 -6.32 3.45 -7.52
CA THR A 125 -4.92 3.04 -7.51
C THR A 125 -4.76 1.64 -8.08
N PHE A 126 -5.73 0.77 -7.85
CA PHE A 126 -5.80 -0.60 -8.35
C PHE A 126 -7.19 -0.86 -8.91
N GLY A 127 -7.28 -1.34 -10.16
CA GLY A 127 -8.55 -1.69 -10.81
C GLY A 127 -8.50 -3.10 -11.37
N TRP A 128 -9.51 -3.91 -11.06
CA TRP A 128 -9.68 -5.29 -11.55
C TRP A 128 -10.87 -5.36 -12.50
N ALA A 129 -10.68 -6.01 -13.65
CA ALA A 129 -11.75 -6.33 -14.58
C ALA A 129 -12.28 -7.75 -14.34
N THR A 130 -13.43 -8.05 -14.98
CA THR A 130 -14.03 -9.40 -14.98
C THR A 130 -13.03 -10.47 -15.40
N GLY A 131 -12.71 -11.37 -14.46
CA GLY A 131 -11.81 -12.50 -14.67
C GLY A 131 -10.35 -12.24 -14.26
N ASP A 132 -10.07 -11.11 -13.61
CA ASP A 132 -8.77 -10.80 -13.00
C ASP A 132 -8.65 -11.35 -11.56
N ASP A 133 -9.43 -12.39 -11.22
CA ASP A 133 -9.40 -13.04 -9.93
C ASP A 133 -7.94 -13.46 -9.60
N ASP A 134 -7.47 -13.10 -8.41
CA ASP A 134 -6.12 -13.41 -7.91
C ASP A 134 -4.95 -12.86 -8.76
N MET A 135 -5.18 -11.82 -9.56
CA MET A 135 -4.10 -11.16 -10.32
C MET A 135 -3.37 -10.09 -9.51
N TYR A 136 -2.04 -10.20 -9.48
CA TYR A 136 -1.17 -9.16 -8.92
C TYR A 136 -1.26 -7.88 -9.74
N ILE A 137 -1.63 -6.79 -9.07
CA ILE A 137 -1.48 -5.44 -9.58
C ILE A 137 -0.38 -4.75 -8.78
N GLU A 138 0.52 -4.05 -9.47
CA GLU A 138 1.59 -3.28 -8.85
C GLU A 138 1.35 -1.78 -9.06
N ALA A 139 1.48 -1.01 -7.99
CA ALA A 139 1.51 0.46 -8.04
C ALA A 139 2.81 0.98 -7.40
N ARG A 140 3.38 2.04 -7.97
CA ARG A 140 4.62 2.67 -7.51
C ARG A 140 4.47 4.17 -7.33
N TRP A 141 5.00 4.69 -6.22
CA TRP A 141 5.13 6.12 -5.95
C TRP A 141 6.58 6.44 -5.62
N THR A 142 7.15 7.39 -6.32
CA THR A 142 8.39 8.03 -5.96
C THR A 142 8.16 8.77 -4.65
N LEU A 143 8.95 8.47 -3.64
CA LEU A 143 8.92 9.17 -2.36
C LEU A 143 9.57 10.54 -2.54
N ASN A 144 8.79 11.50 -3.05
CA ASN A 144 9.26 12.81 -3.48
C ASN A 144 8.79 13.95 -2.55
N ALA A 145 7.76 13.71 -1.73
CA ALA A 145 7.23 14.70 -0.80
C ALA A 145 8.22 15.02 0.33
N ASP A 146 9.11 14.07 0.64
CA ASP A 146 10.27 14.20 1.50
C ASP A 146 11.46 13.44 0.88
N THR A 147 12.68 13.67 1.33
CA THR A 147 13.85 12.90 0.86
C THR A 147 14.17 11.78 1.83
N VAL A 148 14.14 10.53 1.37
CA VAL A 148 14.55 9.39 2.20
C VAL A 148 16.04 9.50 2.56
N VAL A 149 16.36 9.50 3.85
CA VAL A 149 17.73 9.59 4.37
C VAL A 149 18.19 8.27 5.00
N ALA A 150 19.48 7.98 4.87
CA ALA A 150 20.10 6.79 5.45
C ALA A 150 20.05 6.82 6.98
N GLY A 151 19.69 5.69 7.60
CA GLY A 151 19.64 5.54 9.06
C GLY A 151 18.40 6.13 9.73
N GLU A 152 17.48 6.70 8.95
CA GLU A 152 16.23 7.28 9.45
C GLU A 152 15.10 6.27 9.54
N VAL A 153 14.03 6.67 10.22
CA VAL A 153 12.79 5.93 10.32
C VAL A 153 11.75 6.62 9.45
N ILE A 154 11.23 5.89 8.46
CA ILE A 154 10.06 6.35 7.70
C ILE A 154 8.81 5.89 8.44
N VAL A 155 7.91 6.85 8.70
CA VAL A 155 6.54 6.59 9.13
C VAL A 155 5.63 6.90 7.97
N MET A 156 4.81 5.93 7.60
CA MET A 156 3.90 6.03 6.46
C MET A 156 2.49 5.58 6.86
N GLU A 157 1.49 6.24 6.31
CA GLU A 157 0.10 5.80 6.33
C GLU A 157 -0.32 5.52 4.89
N LEU A 158 -0.82 4.31 4.64
CA LEU A 158 -1.59 4.04 3.44
C LEU A 158 -3.05 4.33 3.75
N ARG A 159 -3.57 5.43 3.22
CA ARG A 159 -4.97 5.80 3.38
C ARG A 159 -5.77 5.14 2.27
N ILE A 160 -6.69 4.26 2.65
CA ILE A 160 -7.73 3.75 1.77
C ILE A 160 -8.82 4.81 1.64
N VAL A 161 -9.09 5.23 0.40
CA VAL A 161 -10.05 6.29 0.09
C VAL A 161 -11.41 5.65 -0.19
N ASP A 162 -12.34 5.85 0.75
CA ASP A 162 -13.68 5.27 0.72
C ASP A 162 -14.49 5.71 -0.51
N ALA A 163 -14.44 7.01 -0.82
CA ALA A 163 -15.21 7.60 -1.92
C ALA A 163 -14.85 7.05 -3.31
N ASP A 164 -13.64 6.49 -3.45
CA ASP A 164 -13.07 6.01 -4.72
C ASP A 164 -12.80 4.49 -4.67
N THR A 165 -13.34 3.77 -3.67
CA THR A 165 -13.21 2.31 -3.53
C THR A 165 -14.57 1.64 -3.73
N ASP A 166 -14.66 0.74 -4.71
CA ASP A 166 -15.87 -0.05 -4.99
C ASP A 166 -15.64 -1.58 -5.05
N VAL A 167 -14.43 -2.04 -4.68
CA VAL A 167 -14.09 -3.48 -4.61
C VAL A 167 -15.08 -4.24 -3.73
N ALA A 168 -15.91 -5.11 -4.34
CA ALA A 168 -16.89 -5.94 -3.66
C ALA A 168 -16.31 -7.22 -2.99
N ALA A 169 -15.01 -7.26 -2.70
CA ALA A 169 -14.31 -8.38 -2.10
C ALA A 169 -13.21 -7.88 -1.14
N VAL A 170 -12.64 -8.81 -0.36
CA VAL A 170 -11.48 -8.48 0.46
C VAL A 170 -10.25 -8.35 -0.43
N THR A 171 -9.59 -7.19 -0.37
CA THR A 171 -8.31 -6.96 -1.05
C THR A 171 -7.17 -7.15 -0.07
N THR A 172 -6.05 -7.72 -0.51
CA THR A 172 -4.83 -7.83 0.29
C THR A 172 -3.71 -6.97 -0.29
N LEU A 173 -3.12 -6.09 0.52
CA LEU A 173 -2.04 -5.18 0.12
C LEU A 173 -0.67 -5.52 0.74
N PHE A 174 0.39 -5.37 -0.05
CA PHE A 174 1.78 -5.72 0.32
C PHE A 174 2.75 -4.58 -0.04
N PRO A 175 3.07 -3.70 0.91
CA PRO A 175 3.91 -2.53 0.67
C PRO A 175 5.37 -2.83 0.93
N SER A 176 6.24 -2.22 0.13
CA SER A 176 7.69 -2.25 0.30
C SER A 176 8.32 -0.97 -0.22
N ILE A 177 9.48 -0.59 0.31
CA ILE A 177 10.29 0.46 -0.29
C ILE A 177 11.39 -0.19 -1.13
N ILE A 178 11.52 0.25 -2.38
CA ILE A 178 12.59 -0.15 -3.31
C ILE A 178 13.40 1.08 -3.72
N PHE A 179 14.59 0.84 -4.27
CA PHE A 179 15.41 1.88 -4.90
C PHE A 179 15.58 1.50 -6.37
N VAL A 180 15.10 2.37 -7.27
CA VAL A 180 15.08 2.16 -8.73
C VAL A 180 15.89 3.21 -9.48
#